data_AF-A0A920UB96-F1
#
_entry.id   AF-A0A920UB96-F1
#
_cell.length_a   1.000
_cell.length_b   1.000
_cell.length_c   1.000
_cell.angle_alpha   90.00
_cell.angle_beta   90.00
_cell.angle_gamma   90.00
#
_symmetry.space_group_name_H-M   'P 1'
#
loop_
_entity.id
_entity.type
_entity.pdbx_description
1 polymer ?
#
loop_
_entity_poly.entity_id
_entity_poly.type
_entity_poly.pdbx_seq_one_letter_code
_entity_poly.pdbx_strand_id
1 'polypeptide(L)'
;MLAWTPVPWRRLLRRRARGGPFAGLAIARSVAQITYRSNEVFDNRFARDLVDPRALFGPLGPFQVESYLDYHGEKLVRRFDANSYLVLTRGMDLHDLAVIVAAWTSPWAPSPTPGAHLRSVPTPCIRPANRRLSVTPSGGPEGAVTTM
;
A
#
# COMPACT_ATOMS: atom_id res chain seq x y z
N MET A 1 -2.53 1.07 -28.79
CA MET A 1 -3.79 1.83 -28.71
C MET A 1 -4.89 0.89 -28.20
N LEU A 2 -5.03 0.75 -26.88
CA LEU A 2 -6.13 -0.02 -26.28
C LEU A 2 -7.11 0.99 -25.70
N ALA A 3 -8.25 1.12 -26.37
CA ALA A 3 -9.36 1.96 -25.97
C ALA A 3 -9.90 1.49 -24.62
N TRP A 4 -9.62 2.25 -23.57
CA TRP A 4 -10.35 2.18 -22.31
C TRP A 4 -11.72 2.82 -22.55
N THR A 5 -12.71 2.02 -22.93
CA THR A 5 -14.09 2.50 -23.02
C THR A 5 -14.60 2.81 -21.60
N PRO A 6 -15.25 3.96 -21.37
CA PRO A 6 -15.87 4.25 -20.09
C PRO A 6 -17.08 3.33 -19.93
N VAL A 7 -16.92 2.25 -19.16
CA VAL A 7 -18.00 1.32 -18.86
C VAL A 7 -19.05 2.06 -17.98
N PRO A 8 -20.35 2.05 -18.35
CA PRO A 8 -21.38 2.85 -17.68
C PRO A 8 -21.90 2.18 -16.39
N TRP A 9 -21.02 1.80 -15.47
CA TRP A 9 -21.38 1.16 -14.20
C TRP A 9 -21.97 2.14 -13.16
N ARG A 10 -21.91 3.45 -13.43
CA ARG A 10 -22.25 4.57 -12.53
C ARG A 10 -23.69 4.64 -12.02
N ARG A 11 -24.65 3.91 -12.60
CA ARG A 11 -26.05 3.90 -12.11
C ARG A 11 -26.35 2.82 -11.05
N LEU A 12 -25.47 1.83 -10.86
CA LEU A 12 -25.83 0.65 -10.06
C LEU A 12 -25.24 0.62 -8.63
N LEU A 13 -24.21 1.41 -8.30
CA LEU A 13 -23.44 1.14 -7.06
C LEU A 13 -23.39 2.25 -6.02
N ARG A 14 -23.84 3.49 -6.31
CA ARG A 14 -24.18 4.44 -5.23
C ARG A 14 -25.41 4.03 -4.41
N ARG A 15 -26.16 2.98 -4.83
CA ARG A 15 -27.35 2.44 -4.15
C ARG A 15 -27.14 1.11 -3.40
N ARG A 16 -25.92 0.55 -3.30
CA ARG A 16 -25.67 -0.73 -2.57
C ARG A 16 -24.99 -0.57 -1.20
N ALA A 17 -25.21 0.54 -0.50
CA ALA A 17 -24.99 0.62 0.94
C ALA A 17 -26.18 0.06 1.74
N ARG A 18 -26.74 -1.09 1.33
CA ARG A 18 -27.84 -1.76 2.04
C ARG A 18 -27.43 -3.20 2.36
N GLY A 19 -26.66 -3.33 3.45
CA GLY A 19 -26.38 -4.61 4.13
C GLY A 19 -25.01 -5.23 3.87
N GLY A 20 -23.93 -4.68 4.46
CA GLY A 20 -22.62 -5.36 4.56
C GLY A 20 -21.41 -4.41 4.55
N PRO A 21 -20.23 -4.85 5.05
CA PRO A 21 -19.01 -4.03 5.14
C PRO A 21 -18.31 -3.77 3.78
N PHE A 22 -19.00 -4.02 2.66
CA PHE A 22 -18.45 -3.93 1.31
C PHE A 22 -18.06 -2.50 0.91
N ALA A 23 -18.85 -1.50 1.33
CA ALA A 23 -18.55 -0.10 1.06
C ALA A 23 -17.26 0.35 1.76
N GLY A 24 -17.09 -0.04 3.04
CA GLY A 24 -15.87 0.24 3.80
C GLY A 24 -14.64 -0.43 3.20
N LEU A 25 -14.77 -1.71 2.80
CA LEU A 25 -13.68 -2.45 2.15
C LEU A 25 -13.29 -1.84 0.79
N ALA A 26 -14.24 -1.38 -0.01
CA ALA A 26 -13.97 -0.71 -1.28
C ALA A 26 -13.15 0.57 -1.06
N ILE A 27 -13.56 1.42 -0.10
CA ILE A 27 -12.85 2.67 0.23
C ILE A 27 -11.45 2.36 0.77
N ALA A 28 -11.32 1.41 1.69
CA ALA A 28 -10.02 1.00 2.23
C ALA A 28 -9.07 0.54 1.14
N ARG A 29 -9.57 -0.20 0.14
CA ARG A 29 -8.77 -0.61 -1.01
C ARG A 29 -8.42 0.56 -1.93
N SER A 30 -9.32 1.51 -2.16
CA SER A 30 -9.01 2.71 -2.94
C SER A 30 -7.85 3.49 -2.30
N VAL A 31 -7.86 3.68 -0.98
CA VAL A 31 -6.77 4.32 -0.24
C VAL A 31 -5.48 3.52 -0.34
N ALA A 32 -5.52 2.21 -0.11
CA ALA A 32 -4.34 1.35 -0.25
C ALA A 32 -3.77 1.39 -1.69
N GLN A 33 -4.63 1.48 -2.72
CA GLN A 33 -4.21 1.53 -4.11
C GLN A 33 -3.38 2.79 -4.42
N ILE A 34 -3.65 3.91 -3.76
CA ILE A 34 -2.84 5.14 -3.85
C ILE A 34 -1.45 4.86 -3.29
N THR A 35 -1.35 4.17 -2.15
CA THR A 35 -0.06 3.87 -1.50
C THR A 35 0.83 2.86 -2.23
N TYR A 36 0.35 2.23 -3.30
CA TYR A 36 1.14 1.27 -4.11
C TYR A 36 1.75 1.86 -5.37
N ARG A 37 1.43 3.11 -5.73
CA ARG A 37 1.93 3.76 -6.95
C ARG A 37 2.51 5.13 -6.60
N SER A 38 3.59 5.53 -7.27
CA SER A 38 4.19 6.85 -7.09
C SER A 38 3.30 7.94 -7.69
N ASN A 39 3.45 9.17 -7.19
CA ASN A 39 2.70 10.33 -7.67
C ASN A 39 2.96 10.58 -9.17
N GLU A 40 4.21 10.43 -9.62
CA GLU A 40 4.60 10.58 -11.03
C GLU A 40 3.80 9.66 -11.97
N VAL A 41 3.51 8.42 -11.54
CA VAL A 41 2.74 7.47 -12.35
C VAL A 41 1.28 7.89 -12.43
N PHE A 42 0.73 8.49 -11.38
CA PHE A 42 -0.64 9.02 -11.40
C PHE A 42 -0.73 10.29 -12.28
N ASP A 43 0.21 11.22 -12.12
CA ASP A 43 0.26 12.45 -12.90
C ASP A 43 0.42 12.17 -14.40
N ASN A 44 1.37 11.30 -14.77
CA ASN A 44 1.59 10.95 -16.19
C ASN A 44 0.42 10.21 -16.83
N ARG A 45 -0.39 9.48 -16.04
CA ARG A 45 -1.45 8.61 -16.58
C ARG A 45 -2.83 9.26 -16.59
N PHE A 46 -3.13 10.07 -15.59
CA PHE A 46 -4.48 10.62 -15.40
C PHE A 46 -4.50 12.15 -15.30
N ALA A 47 -3.40 12.78 -14.85
CA ALA A 47 -3.32 14.20 -14.57
C ALA A 47 -4.62 14.74 -13.91
N ARG A 48 -5.27 15.73 -14.52
CA ARG A 48 -6.59 16.25 -14.09
C ARG A 48 -7.67 15.96 -15.15
N ASP A 49 -7.51 14.88 -15.88
CA ASP A 49 -8.41 14.55 -16.98
C ASP A 49 -9.78 14.11 -16.46
N LEU A 50 -10.82 14.59 -17.12
CA LEU A 50 -12.20 14.21 -16.86
C LEU A 50 -12.55 12.92 -17.61
N VAL A 51 -13.47 12.14 -17.05
CA VAL A 51 -14.00 10.92 -17.72
C VAL A 51 -14.75 11.27 -19.00
N ASP A 52 -15.49 12.38 -18.98
CA ASP A 52 -16.14 12.95 -20.15
C ASP A 52 -15.64 14.40 -20.33
N PRO A 53 -14.85 14.69 -21.37
CA PRO A 53 -14.37 16.04 -21.66
C PRO A 53 -15.51 17.05 -21.90
N ARG A 54 -16.70 16.58 -22.30
CA ARG A 54 -17.88 17.44 -22.53
C ARG A 54 -18.59 17.84 -21.24
N ALA A 55 -18.23 17.22 -20.11
CA ALA A 55 -18.76 17.55 -18.79
C ALA A 55 -18.14 18.83 -18.18
N LEU A 56 -17.23 19.51 -18.88
CA LEU A 56 -16.65 20.80 -18.47
C LEU A 56 -17.72 21.89 -18.24
N PHE A 57 -18.89 21.79 -18.88
CA PHE A 57 -19.97 22.77 -18.80
C PHE A 57 -21.19 22.29 -17.96
N GLY A 58 -21.07 21.16 -17.25
CA GLY A 58 -22.09 20.61 -16.35
C GLY A 58 -21.63 20.57 -14.88
N PRO A 59 -22.45 20.06 -13.93
CA PRO A 59 -21.98 19.81 -12.57
C PRO A 59 -20.74 18.92 -12.65
N LEU A 60 -19.59 19.46 -12.20
CA LEU A 60 -18.24 18.90 -12.31
C LEU A 60 -18.25 17.37 -12.46
N GLY A 61 -18.00 16.90 -13.68
CA GLY A 61 -17.88 15.48 -13.97
C GLY A 61 -16.73 14.86 -13.17
N PRO A 62 -16.76 13.53 -12.92
CA PRO A 62 -15.70 12.87 -12.17
C PRO A 62 -14.38 12.88 -12.91
N PHE A 63 -13.29 12.90 -12.14
CA PHE A 63 -11.96 12.68 -12.69
C PHE A 63 -11.74 11.22 -13.08
N GLN A 64 -10.88 10.98 -14.07
CA GLN A 64 -10.53 9.61 -14.48
C GLN A 64 -9.89 8.81 -13.34
N VAL A 65 -9.09 9.47 -12.50
CA VAL A 65 -8.45 8.85 -11.34
C VAL A 65 -9.47 8.30 -10.34
N GLU A 66 -10.58 9.00 -10.11
CA GLU A 66 -11.67 8.53 -9.23
C GLU A 66 -12.28 7.23 -9.76
N SER A 67 -12.58 7.21 -11.06
CA SER A 67 -13.18 6.02 -11.70
C SER A 67 -12.23 4.83 -11.70
N TYR A 68 -10.92 5.07 -11.80
CA TYR A 68 -9.91 4.04 -11.68
C TYR A 68 -9.83 3.45 -10.27
N LEU A 69 -9.81 4.29 -9.24
CA LEU A 69 -9.77 3.85 -7.85
C LEU A 69 -11.03 3.09 -7.45
N ASP A 70 -12.21 3.58 -7.85
CA ASP A 70 -13.49 2.90 -7.61
C ASP A 70 -13.52 1.50 -8.22
N TYR A 71 -13.07 1.36 -9.47
CA TYR A 71 -12.96 0.05 -10.13
C TYR A 71 -12.05 -0.91 -9.36
N HIS A 72 -10.92 -0.42 -8.85
CA HIS A 72 -10.00 -1.23 -8.05
C HIS A 72 -10.60 -1.66 -6.70
N GLY A 73 -11.39 -0.78 -6.06
CA GLY A 73 -12.13 -1.09 -4.85
C GLY A 73 -13.17 -2.19 -5.08
N GLU A 74 -14.04 -2.01 -6.09
CA GLU A 74 -15.07 -3.00 -6.44
C GLU A 74 -14.49 -4.36 -6.83
N LYS A 75 -13.39 -4.35 -7.57
CA LYS A 75 -12.72 -5.58 -7.98
C LYS A 75 -12.20 -6.38 -6.78
N LEU A 76 -11.76 -5.73 -5.71
CA LEU A 76 -11.33 -6.44 -4.50
C LEU A 76 -12.51 -6.99 -3.72
N VAL A 77 -13.56 -6.18 -3.53
CA VAL A 77 -14.75 -6.56 -2.76
C VAL A 77 -15.37 -7.87 -3.25
N ARG A 78 -15.32 -8.15 -4.56
CA ARG A 78 -15.87 -9.39 -5.15
C ARG A 78 -15.07 -10.64 -4.81
N ARG A 79 -13.82 -10.52 -4.36
CA ARG A 79 -12.89 -11.65 -4.18
C ARG A 79 -12.26 -11.74 -2.79
N PHE A 80 -12.51 -10.78 -1.91
CA PHE A 80 -11.84 -10.68 -0.63
C PHE A 80 -12.82 -10.36 0.50
N ASP A 81 -12.61 -11.01 1.65
CA ASP A 81 -13.41 -10.82 2.85
C ASP A 81 -12.91 -9.63 3.69
N ALA A 82 -13.85 -8.88 4.27
CA ALA A 82 -13.54 -7.68 5.04
C ALA A 82 -12.85 -8.00 6.38
N ASN A 83 -13.22 -9.08 7.06
CA ASN A 83 -12.61 -9.44 8.35
C ASN A 83 -11.17 -9.90 8.15
N SER A 84 -10.94 -10.68 7.10
CA SER A 84 -9.61 -11.12 6.68
C SER A 84 -8.70 -9.94 6.35
N TYR A 85 -9.25 -8.88 5.75
CA TYR A 85 -8.53 -7.65 5.46
C TYR A 85 -8.02 -6.96 6.73
N LEU A 86 -8.86 -6.86 7.77
CA LEU A 86 -8.48 -6.27 9.05
C LEU A 86 -7.35 -7.04 9.75
N VAL A 87 -7.45 -8.38 9.76
CA VAL A 87 -6.44 -9.22 10.41
C VAL A 87 -5.09 -9.11 9.71
N LEU A 88 -5.07 -9.16 8.38
CA LEU A 88 -3.83 -9.03 7.61
C LEU A 88 -3.20 -7.65 7.74
N THR A 89 -4.01 -6.57 7.64
CA THR A 89 -3.51 -5.21 7.85
C THR A 89 -2.92 -5.05 9.24
N ARG A 90 -3.59 -5.56 10.28
CA ARG A 90 -3.04 -5.55 11.63
C ARG A 90 -1.72 -6.33 11.75
N GLY A 91 -1.60 -7.47 11.08
CA GLY A 91 -0.36 -8.23 11.03
C GLY A 91 0.77 -7.49 10.31
N MET A 92 0.46 -6.74 9.25
CA MET A 92 1.40 -5.86 8.57
C MET A 92 1.84 -4.69 9.46
N ASP A 93 0.93 -4.09 10.22
CA ASP A 93 1.23 -2.96 11.12
C ASP A 93 2.09 -3.37 12.32
N LEU A 94 1.86 -4.59 12.85
CA LEU A 94 2.62 -5.16 13.96
C LEU A 94 3.96 -5.79 13.53
N HIS A 95 4.34 -5.67 12.26
CA HIS A 95 5.55 -6.30 11.75
C HIS A 95 6.81 -5.58 12.27
N ASP A 96 7.46 -6.18 13.27
CA ASP A 96 8.74 -5.75 13.80
C ASP A 96 9.84 -6.80 13.55
N LEU A 97 10.85 -6.42 12.77
CA LEU A 97 12.00 -7.27 12.46
C LEU A 97 12.92 -7.47 13.66
N ALA A 98 12.98 -6.55 14.63
CA ALA A 98 13.87 -6.70 15.79
C ALA A 98 13.43 -7.90 16.66
N VAL A 99 12.11 -8.01 16.89
CA VAL A 99 11.51 -9.16 17.58
C VAL A 99 11.74 -10.45 16.80
N ILE A 100 11.56 -10.41 15.49
CA ILE A 100 11.76 -11.58 14.62
C ILE A 100 13.22 -12.01 14.66
N VAL A 101 14.17 -11.11 14.36
CA VAL A 101 15.62 -11.39 14.30
C VAL A 101 16.15 -11.90 15.64
N ALA A 102 15.70 -11.35 16.78
CA ALA A 102 16.11 -11.84 18.10
C ALA A 102 15.82 -13.34 18.30
N ALA A 103 14.70 -13.84 17.73
CA ALA A 103 14.39 -15.27 17.74
C ALA A 103 15.33 -16.10 16.84
N TRP A 104 15.77 -15.53 15.70
CA TRP A 104 16.71 -16.15 14.76
C TRP A 104 18.18 -16.10 15.21
N THR A 105 18.53 -15.28 16.20
CA THR A 105 19.87 -15.28 16.83
C THR A 105 20.00 -16.24 18.02
N SER A 106 19.00 -17.10 18.23
CA SER A 106 19.06 -18.13 19.27
C SER A 106 20.14 -19.19 18.96
N PRO A 107 20.76 -19.82 19.97
CA PRO A 107 21.84 -20.79 19.77
C PRO A 107 21.48 -22.01 18.91
N TRP A 108 20.18 -22.26 18.70
CA TRP A 108 19.64 -23.38 17.94
C TRP A 108 19.10 -22.97 16.56
N ALA A 109 19.25 -21.70 16.16
CA ALA A 109 18.78 -21.24 14.86
C ALA A 109 19.66 -21.76 13.70
N PRO A 110 19.06 -22.07 12.53
CA PRO A 110 19.81 -22.49 11.36
C PRO A 110 20.73 -21.35 10.87
N SER A 111 21.93 -21.69 10.41
CA SER A 111 22.90 -20.72 9.89
C SER A 111 22.34 -19.95 8.68
N PRO A 112 22.59 -18.64 8.56
CA PRO A 112 22.07 -17.85 7.44
C PRO A 112 22.60 -18.38 6.10
N THR A 113 21.70 -18.53 5.13
CA THR A 113 22.07 -18.96 3.78
C THR A 113 22.86 -17.84 3.08
N PRO A 114 24.07 -18.10 2.56
CA PRO A 114 24.82 -17.11 1.79
C PRO A 114 24.05 -16.71 0.52
N GLY A 115 23.96 -15.41 0.23
CA GLY A 115 23.38 -14.89 -1.03
C GLY A 115 22.03 -14.17 -0.92
N ALA A 116 21.52 -13.90 0.28
CA ALA A 116 20.35 -13.05 0.46
C ALA A 116 20.68 -11.57 0.13
N HIS A 117 20.37 -11.13 -1.09
CA HIS A 117 20.53 -9.74 -1.50
C HIS A 117 19.22 -8.96 -1.28
N LEU A 118 19.27 -7.94 -0.42
CA LEU A 118 18.18 -6.97 -0.28
C LEU A 118 18.08 -6.12 -1.55
N ARG A 119 16.96 -6.22 -2.26
CA ARG A 119 16.65 -5.36 -3.41
C ARG A 119 15.55 -4.38 -3.03
N SER A 120 15.84 -3.09 -3.15
CA SER A 120 14.86 -2.02 -3.06
C SER A 120 14.33 -1.65 -4.44
N VAL A 121 13.04 -1.35 -4.53
CA VAL A 121 12.44 -0.71 -5.71
C VAL A 121 12.83 0.78 -5.69
N PRO A 122 13.16 1.41 -6.84
CA PRO A 122 13.64 2.80 -6.87
C PRO A 122 12.60 3.85 -6.42
N THR A 123 11.29 3.58 -6.57
CA THR A 123 10.22 4.52 -6.18
C THR A 123 9.14 3.84 -5.32
N PRO A 124 9.46 3.37 -4.10
CA PRO A 124 8.49 2.77 -3.22
C PRO A 124 7.77 3.86 -2.42
N CYS A 125 6.52 4.14 -2.75
CA CYS A 125 5.66 5.07 -2.01
C CYS A 125 5.21 4.51 -0.65
N ILE A 126 5.05 3.18 -0.53
CA ILE A 126 4.62 2.55 0.73
C ILE A 126 5.73 2.52 1.80
N ARG A 127 6.99 2.40 1.36
CA ARG A 127 8.16 2.36 2.24
C ARG A 127 9.28 3.17 1.61
N PRO A 128 9.28 4.51 1.78
CA PRO A 128 10.31 5.36 1.20
C PRO A 128 11.68 4.98 1.75
N ALA A 129 12.67 4.86 0.85
CA ALA A 129 14.01 4.38 1.17
C ALA A 129 14.81 5.27 2.15
N ASN A 130 14.31 6.48 2.48
CA ASN A 130 15.06 7.45 3.30
C ASN A 130 14.87 7.30 4.82
N ARG A 131 13.96 6.44 5.30
CA ARG A 131 13.79 6.24 6.75
C ARG A 131 14.87 5.29 7.24
N ARG A 132 16.06 5.82 7.47
CA ARG A 132 17.13 5.14 8.21
C ARG A 132 16.56 4.83 9.60
N LEU A 133 16.22 3.56 9.86
CA LEU A 133 15.84 3.12 11.20
C LEU A 133 17.07 3.38 12.09
N SER A 134 17.02 4.41 12.92
CA SER A 134 18.06 4.69 13.91
C SER A 134 17.97 3.60 14.97
N VAL A 135 18.71 2.52 14.76
CA VAL A 135 19.02 1.57 15.82
C VAL A 135 19.93 2.33 16.78
N THR A 136 19.39 2.84 17.88
CA THR A 136 20.22 3.29 19.00
C THR A 136 20.89 2.06 19.59
N PRO A 137 22.22 1.93 19.54
CA PRO A 137 22.88 0.83 20.24
C PRO A 137 22.65 1.07 21.73
N SER A 138 21.91 0.18 22.38
CA SER A 138 21.80 0.16 23.84
C SER A 138 23.18 -0.15 24.40
N GLY A 139 23.71 0.75 25.22
CA GLY A 139 25.07 0.73 25.73
C GLY A 139 25.48 -0.59 26.38
N GLY A 140 26.67 -1.07 25.99
CA GLY A 140 27.49 -1.99 26.75
C GLY A 140 28.74 -1.26 27.25
N PRO A 141 29.30 -1.64 28.40
CA PRO A 141 30.12 -0.75 29.24
C PRO A 141 31.50 -0.44 28.64
N GLU A 142 31.89 0.83 28.76
CA GLU A 142 33.27 1.30 28.71
C GLU A 142 34.17 0.47 29.63
N GLY A 143 35.35 0.09 29.15
CA GLY A 143 36.39 -0.46 30.02
C GLY A 143 37.59 -1.04 29.28
N ALA A 144 38.73 -0.37 29.46
CA ALA A 144 40.11 -0.86 29.28
C ALA A 144 40.72 -0.83 27.87
N VAL A 145 41.24 0.36 27.50
CA VAL A 145 42.51 0.45 26.78
C VAL A 145 43.59 0.79 27.81
N THR A 146 44.33 -0.24 28.23
CA THR A 146 45.54 -0.09 29.04
C THR A 146 46.72 0.05 28.09
N THR A 147 47.37 1.22 28.13
CA THR A 147 48.72 1.44 27.62
C THR A 147 49.72 0.63 28.44
N MET A 148 50.50 -0.21 27.76
CA MET A 148 51.96 -0.32 27.89
C MET A 148 52.55 -0.66 26.53
#